data_AF-A0A7C1K0E0-F1
#
_entry.id   AF-A0A7C1K0E0-F1
#
_cell.length_a   1.000
_cell.length_b   1.000
_cell.length_c   1.000
_cell.angle_alpha   90.00
_cell.angle_beta   90.00
_cell.angle_gamma   90.00
#
_symmetry.space_group_name_H-M   'P 1'
#
loop_
_entity.id
_entity.type
_entity.pdbx_description
1 polymer ?
#
loop_
_entity_poly.entity_id
_entity_poly.type
_entity_poly.pdbx_seq_one_letter_code
_entity_poly.pdbx_strand_id
1 'polypeptide(L)'
;MLPTRYARGDFRQLKASATLCCFLAGCFLAAALLASSVAEAGSLVVELTNAQGVKMVGAIQRWDQDGNHRHPVDPKAVIDAPRVDATAVPAGNGKWVFKDLPKGKYDLVILAEGKLRVEGFQFVPVKEFDPFLPPDGPIDDEARQAVLKDIGLSKHYENKVIPLYLTGDKKVIRVLVMLIRDLPTTYTPGSGTIRHEVWQYNWNYGGWQKDKRTKVLDRLLLQVSELRQWTWLWDPKLGGIEIADKPVTIKYEMPTANQRKLKGLYPY
;
A
#
# COMPACT_ATOMS: atom_id res chain seq x y z
N MET A 1 42.38 2.36 54.83
CA MET A 1 43.39 1.70 55.69
C MET A 1 43.16 0.21 55.65
N LEU A 2 44.23 -0.51 55.35
CA LEU A 2 44.51 -1.95 55.41
C LEU A 2 43.78 -2.97 54.50
N PRO A 3 44.54 -3.92 53.89
CA PRO A 3 44.08 -4.86 52.86
C PRO A 3 43.97 -6.30 53.38
N THR A 4 43.36 -7.21 52.60
CA THR A 4 43.53 -8.65 52.82
C THR A 4 43.75 -9.41 51.50
N ARG A 5 44.95 -9.98 51.39
CA ARG A 5 45.43 -10.95 50.40
C ARG A 5 44.84 -12.33 50.68
N TYR A 6 44.55 -13.12 49.66
CA TYR A 6 44.57 -14.60 49.64
C TYR A 6 44.39 -15.05 48.18
N ALA A 7 44.87 -16.18 47.69
CA ALA A 7 46.17 -16.83 47.70
C ALA A 7 46.19 -17.67 46.40
N ARG A 8 47.36 -17.86 45.79
CA ARG A 8 47.54 -18.73 44.62
C ARG A 8 47.38 -20.19 45.03
N GLY A 9 46.65 -20.96 44.24
CA GLY A 9 46.70 -22.43 44.24
C GLY A 9 46.95 -22.92 42.82
N ASP A 10 48.21 -23.27 42.55
CA ASP A 10 48.60 -24.07 41.39
C ASP A 10 48.07 -25.50 41.56
N PHE A 11 47.38 -26.04 40.56
CA PHE A 11 47.23 -27.48 40.40
C PHE A 11 47.65 -27.90 39.01
N ARG A 12 48.72 -28.68 38.97
CA ARG A 12 49.31 -29.30 37.79
C ARG A 12 48.42 -30.43 37.27
N GLN A 13 48.39 -30.48 35.93
CA GLN A 13 48.37 -31.66 35.06
C GLN A 13 47.88 -33.01 35.63
N LEU A 14 46.83 -33.51 35.00
CA LEU A 14 46.71 -34.92 34.66
C LEU A 14 46.33 -35.04 33.17
N LYS A 15 47.28 -35.52 32.38
CA LYS A 15 47.05 -36.07 31.04
C LYS A 15 46.40 -37.45 31.23
N ALA A 16 45.36 -37.77 30.47
CA ALA A 16 45.16 -39.10 29.92
C ALA A 16 44.10 -39.06 28.82
N SER A 17 44.53 -39.50 27.63
CA SER A 17 43.73 -39.76 26.46
C SER A 17 42.59 -40.74 26.72
N ALA A 18 41.41 -40.43 26.19
CA ALA A 18 40.42 -41.42 25.78
C ALA A 18 39.72 -40.88 24.50
N THR A 19 40.12 -41.38 23.33
CA THR A 19 39.34 -42.38 22.57
C THR A 19 38.03 -41.76 22.04
N LEU A 20 38.09 -41.11 20.89
CA LEU A 20 37.74 -41.74 19.60
C LEU A 20 36.29 -42.30 19.57
N CYS A 21 35.28 -41.42 19.56
CA CYS A 21 33.93 -41.68 18.99
C CYS A 21 32.97 -40.48 19.20
N CYS A 22 33.20 -39.33 18.56
CA CYS A 22 32.20 -38.23 18.57
C CYS A 22 32.30 -37.25 17.38
N PHE A 23 32.97 -37.60 16.28
CA PHE A 23 33.16 -36.70 15.13
C PHE A 23 32.18 -36.91 13.96
N LEU A 24 31.09 -37.67 14.15
CA LEU A 24 30.09 -37.93 13.10
C LEU A 24 28.65 -37.51 13.44
N ALA A 25 28.42 -36.86 14.59
CA ALA A 25 27.09 -36.36 14.99
C ALA A 25 26.97 -34.83 14.93
N GLY A 26 28.04 -34.11 14.56
CA GLY A 26 28.06 -32.63 14.52
C GLY A 26 27.73 -32.01 13.15
N CYS A 27 27.84 -32.78 12.06
CA CYS A 27 27.66 -32.23 10.70
C CYS A 27 26.21 -32.29 10.18
N PHE A 28 25.30 -32.99 10.84
CA PHE A 28 23.90 -33.08 10.39
C PHE A 28 22.98 -31.98 10.95
N LEU A 29 23.35 -31.31 12.05
CA LEU A 29 22.53 -30.22 12.60
C LEU A 29 22.72 -28.87 11.90
N ALA A 30 23.85 -28.66 11.21
CA ALA A 30 24.11 -27.42 10.48
C ALA A 30 23.42 -27.37 9.10
N ALA A 31 23.09 -28.53 8.51
CA ALA A 31 22.38 -28.60 7.22
C ALA A 31 20.86 -28.41 7.36
N ALA A 32 20.28 -28.70 8.54
CA ALA A 32 18.84 -28.53 8.80
C ALA A 32 18.43 -27.07 9.04
N LEU A 33 19.38 -26.19 9.39
CA LEU A 33 19.13 -24.74 9.57
C LEU A 33 19.28 -23.92 8.28
N LEU A 34 19.70 -24.55 7.16
CA LEU A 34 19.79 -23.92 5.85
C LEU A 34 18.62 -24.27 4.91
N ALA A 35 17.67 -25.10 5.36
CA ALA A 35 16.36 -25.21 4.75
C ALA A 35 15.51 -23.97 5.13
N SER A 36 16.05 -22.78 4.84
CA SER A 36 15.29 -21.55 4.79
C SER A 36 14.16 -21.81 3.80
N SER A 37 12.94 -21.91 4.32
CA SER A 37 11.72 -22.02 3.52
C SER A 37 11.78 -20.96 2.42
N VAL A 38 12.04 -21.38 1.19
CA VAL A 38 11.80 -20.56 0.02
C VAL A 38 10.31 -20.29 0.09
N ALA A 39 9.92 -19.11 0.54
CA ALA A 39 8.53 -18.72 0.60
C ALA A 39 7.96 -18.98 -0.79
N GLU A 40 7.03 -19.94 -0.90
CA GLU A 40 6.43 -20.29 -2.18
C GLU A 40 5.87 -19.01 -2.80
N ALA A 41 6.48 -18.64 -3.91
CA ALA A 41 6.19 -17.40 -4.58
C ALA A 41 5.02 -17.65 -5.54
N GLY A 42 3.97 -16.85 -5.41
CA GLY A 42 2.78 -16.95 -6.25
C GLY A 42 2.99 -16.31 -7.61
N SER A 43 2.22 -16.75 -8.61
CA SER A 43 2.19 -16.14 -9.94
C SER A 43 0.94 -15.28 -10.09
N LEU A 44 1.13 -14.03 -10.55
CA LEU A 44 0.04 -13.12 -10.89
C LEU A 44 0.14 -12.73 -12.36
N VAL A 45 -0.96 -12.91 -13.08
CA VAL A 45 -1.12 -12.47 -14.47
C VAL A 45 -2.17 -11.37 -14.54
N VAL A 46 -1.82 -10.25 -15.17
CA VAL A 46 -2.75 -9.15 -15.47
C VAL A 46 -2.99 -9.12 -16.98
N GLU A 47 -4.22 -9.41 -17.39
CA GLU A 47 -4.66 -9.34 -18.78
C GLU A 47 -5.35 -8.00 -19.02
N LEU A 48 -4.64 -7.10 -19.71
CA LEU A 48 -5.12 -5.76 -20.02
C LEU A 48 -5.76 -5.70 -21.41
N THR A 49 -7.00 -5.22 -21.48
CA THR A 49 -7.62 -4.79 -22.75
C THR A 49 -7.45 -3.28 -22.93
N ASN A 50 -7.35 -2.83 -24.19
CA ASN A 50 -7.04 -1.44 -24.53
C ASN A 50 -5.71 -0.94 -23.92
N ALA A 51 -4.71 -1.83 -23.86
CA ALA A 51 -3.43 -1.61 -23.17
C ALA A 51 -2.37 -0.86 -24.00
N GLN A 52 -2.77 -0.16 -25.07
CA GLN A 52 -1.82 0.59 -25.90
C GLN A 52 -1.14 1.66 -25.05
N GLY A 53 0.20 1.70 -25.11
CA GLY A 53 1.00 2.67 -24.36
C GLY A 53 1.20 2.35 -22.87
N VAL A 54 0.76 1.20 -22.35
CA VAL A 54 1.11 0.78 -20.97
C VAL A 54 2.62 0.56 -20.89
N LYS A 55 3.28 1.29 -19.99
CA LYS A 55 4.74 1.24 -19.79
C LYS A 55 5.14 0.41 -18.59
N MET A 56 4.28 0.31 -17.58
CA MET A 56 4.58 -0.39 -16.35
C MET A 56 3.30 -0.93 -15.72
N VAL A 57 3.38 -2.16 -15.21
CA VAL A 57 2.43 -2.73 -14.25
C VAL A 57 3.22 -3.14 -13.03
N GLY A 58 2.96 -2.50 -11.89
CA GLY A 58 3.65 -2.74 -10.63
C GLY A 58 2.70 -3.23 -9.54
N ALA A 59 3.27 -3.85 -8.51
CA ALA A 59 2.54 -4.34 -7.34
C ALA A 59 3.11 -3.71 -6.07
N ILE A 60 2.23 -3.25 -5.19
CA ILE A 60 2.56 -2.59 -3.92
C ILE A 60 1.88 -3.33 -2.77
N GLN A 61 2.65 -3.94 -1.89
CA GLN A 61 2.18 -4.45 -0.61
C GLN A 61 2.19 -3.30 0.40
N ARG A 62 1.20 -2.41 0.27
CA ARG A 62 1.15 -1.14 1.01
C ARG A 62 0.96 -1.33 2.51
N TRP A 63 0.20 -2.36 2.87
CA TRP A 63 -0.31 -2.61 4.22
C TRP A 63 0.20 -3.93 4.78
N ASP A 64 0.43 -3.96 6.09
CA ASP A 64 0.52 -5.22 6.82
C ASP A 64 -0.88 -5.74 7.19
N GLN A 65 -0.91 -6.87 7.91
CA GLN A 65 -2.15 -7.53 8.33
C GLN A 65 -3.04 -6.66 9.26
N ASP A 66 -2.45 -5.68 9.94
CA ASP A 66 -3.13 -4.78 10.90
C ASP A 66 -3.47 -3.44 10.24
N GLY A 67 -3.21 -3.28 8.94
CA GLY A 67 -3.46 -2.04 8.20
C GLY A 67 -2.44 -0.93 8.48
N ASN A 68 -1.25 -1.26 8.99
CA ASN A 68 -0.15 -0.31 9.09
C ASN A 68 0.67 -0.30 7.80
N HIS A 69 1.33 0.82 7.57
CA HIS A 69 2.25 0.97 6.46
C HIS A 69 3.44 0.02 6.60
N ARG A 70 3.67 -0.83 5.59
CA ARG A 70 4.92 -1.60 5.52
C ARG A 70 6.13 -0.72 5.26
N HIS A 71 5.89 0.41 4.62
CA HIS A 71 6.90 1.41 4.32
C HIS A 71 6.36 2.81 4.61
N PRO A 72 7.17 3.69 5.22
CA PRO A 72 6.74 5.06 5.49
C PRO A 72 6.34 5.74 4.19
N VAL A 73 5.29 6.57 4.25
CA VAL A 73 4.83 7.35 3.11
C VAL A 73 5.96 8.29 2.67
N ASP A 74 6.41 8.14 1.43
CA ASP A 74 7.47 8.95 0.86
C ASP A 74 6.98 10.39 0.63
N PRO A 75 7.55 11.40 1.31
CA PRO A 75 7.17 12.81 1.11
C PRO A 75 7.66 13.38 -0.23
N LYS A 76 8.53 12.66 -0.95
CA LYS A 76 9.12 13.05 -2.24
C LYS A 76 8.76 12.05 -3.35
N ALA A 77 7.66 11.32 -3.19
CA ALA A 77 7.19 10.41 -4.22
C ALA A 77 6.97 11.17 -5.54
N VAL A 78 7.21 10.47 -6.65
CA VAL A 78 7.08 11.00 -8.01
C VAL A 78 5.89 10.33 -8.68
N ILE A 79 5.11 11.10 -9.44
CA ILE A 79 3.86 10.62 -10.02
C ILE A 79 4.08 9.55 -11.10
N ASP A 80 5.14 9.67 -11.90
CA ASP A 80 5.49 8.79 -13.03
C ASP A 80 6.50 7.69 -12.68
N ALA A 81 6.99 7.68 -11.44
CA ALA A 81 7.87 6.65 -10.91
C ALA A 81 7.41 6.24 -9.49
N PRO A 82 6.19 5.66 -9.36
CA PRO A 82 5.69 5.20 -8.08
C PRO A 82 6.57 4.07 -7.56
N ARG A 83 6.78 4.07 -6.25
CA ARG A 83 7.44 2.95 -5.57
C ARG A 83 6.59 1.69 -5.72
N VAL A 84 7.21 0.61 -6.17
CA VAL A 84 6.59 -0.71 -6.27
C VAL A 84 7.51 -1.76 -5.64
N ASP A 85 6.92 -2.81 -5.09
CA ASP A 85 7.67 -3.93 -4.50
C ASP A 85 8.05 -4.95 -5.58
N ALA A 86 7.28 -5.02 -6.66
CA ALA A 86 7.57 -5.81 -7.84
C ALA A 86 7.03 -5.14 -9.10
N THR A 87 7.65 -5.44 -10.24
CA THR A 87 7.22 -4.99 -11.57
C THR A 87 6.98 -6.21 -12.44
N ALA A 88 5.84 -6.23 -13.15
CA ALA A 88 5.53 -7.30 -14.07
C ALA A 88 6.34 -7.19 -15.36
N VAL A 89 6.59 -8.34 -15.99
CA VAL A 89 7.21 -8.43 -17.31
C VAL A 89 6.11 -8.58 -18.38
N PRO A 90 6.17 -7.82 -19.49
CA PRO A 90 5.21 -7.98 -20.57
C PRO A 90 5.39 -9.36 -21.25
N ALA A 91 4.29 -10.09 -21.42
CA ALA A 91 4.24 -11.42 -22.03
C ALA A 91 3.53 -11.43 -23.40
N GLY A 92 3.23 -10.26 -23.97
CA GLY A 92 2.50 -10.11 -25.23
C GLY A 92 0.98 -10.19 -25.07
N ASN A 93 0.23 -9.79 -26.11
CA ASN A 93 -1.25 -9.83 -26.15
C ASN A 93 -1.93 -9.17 -24.94
N GLY A 94 -1.39 -8.06 -24.44
CA GLY A 94 -1.92 -7.34 -23.28
C GLY A 94 -1.63 -8.01 -21.93
N LYS A 95 -0.86 -9.11 -21.88
CA LYS A 95 -0.54 -9.81 -20.64
C LYS A 95 0.72 -9.27 -19.97
N TRP A 96 0.64 -9.11 -18.66
CA TRP A 96 1.73 -8.72 -17.78
C TRP A 96 1.85 -9.74 -16.66
N VAL A 97 3.06 -10.27 -16.42
CA VAL A 97 3.28 -11.38 -15.49
C VAL A 97 4.23 -10.97 -14.38
N PHE A 98 3.79 -11.11 -13.14
CA PHE A 98 4.67 -11.09 -11.97
C PHE A 98 5.14 -12.53 -11.72
N LYS A 99 6.44 -12.74 -11.84
CA LYS A 99 7.09 -13.99 -11.45
C LYS A 99 7.50 -13.90 -10.00
N ASP A 100 7.29 -14.98 -9.27
CA ASP A 100 7.77 -15.15 -7.92
C ASP A 100 7.37 -14.01 -6.96
N LEU A 101 6.10 -13.60 -7.02
CA LEU A 101 5.58 -12.58 -6.11
C LEU A 101 5.36 -13.22 -4.72
N PRO A 102 5.94 -12.68 -3.63
CA PRO A 102 5.73 -13.26 -2.29
C PRO A 102 4.25 -13.32 -1.90
N LYS A 103 3.90 -14.26 -1.01
CA LYS A 103 2.54 -14.33 -0.47
C LYS A 103 2.19 -13.03 0.26
N GLY A 104 1.01 -12.48 0.00
CA GLY A 104 0.62 -11.18 0.53
C GLY A 104 -0.58 -10.55 -0.20
N LYS A 105 -0.94 -9.33 0.20
CA LYS A 105 -2.00 -8.55 -0.44
C LYS A 105 -1.41 -7.34 -1.13
N TYR A 106 -1.69 -7.19 -2.42
CA TYR A 106 -1.07 -6.18 -3.27
C TYR A 106 -2.09 -5.25 -3.90
N ASP A 107 -1.80 -3.96 -3.88
CA ASP A 107 -2.43 -2.96 -4.74
C ASP A 107 -1.63 -2.87 -6.05
N LEU A 108 -2.29 -2.99 -7.19
CA LEU A 108 -1.65 -2.87 -8.49
C LEU A 108 -1.61 -1.42 -8.97
N VAL A 109 -0.53 -1.06 -9.67
CA VAL A 109 -0.35 0.25 -10.28
C VAL A 109 -0.05 0.06 -11.75
N ILE A 110 -0.78 0.76 -12.60
CA ILE A 110 -0.59 0.74 -14.05
C ILE A 110 -0.22 2.15 -14.49
N LEU A 111 0.95 2.29 -15.13
CA LEU A 111 1.36 3.51 -15.80
C LEU A 111 1.26 3.34 -17.30
N ALA A 112 0.68 4.33 -17.97
CA ALA A 112 0.59 4.38 -19.41
C ALA A 112 1.03 5.74 -19.96
N GLU A 113 1.21 5.79 -21.27
CA GLU A 113 1.43 7.03 -22.04
C GLU A 113 0.33 8.06 -21.80
N GLY A 114 0.63 9.33 -22.11
CA GLY A 114 -0.33 10.41 -21.95
C GLY A 114 -0.60 10.79 -20.49
N LYS A 115 0.37 10.56 -19.59
CA LYS A 115 0.26 10.90 -18.15
C LYS A 115 -0.94 10.20 -17.48
N LEU A 116 -1.15 8.93 -17.81
CA LEU A 116 -2.17 8.09 -17.20
C LEU A 116 -1.57 7.17 -16.14
N ARG A 117 -2.12 7.25 -14.93
CA ARG A 117 -1.85 6.36 -13.80
C ARG A 117 -3.16 5.79 -13.28
N VAL A 118 -3.24 4.48 -13.14
CA VAL A 118 -4.39 3.79 -12.55
C VAL A 118 -3.91 2.97 -11.37
N GLU A 119 -4.53 3.11 -10.20
CA GLU A 119 -4.12 2.42 -8.98
C GLU A 119 -5.25 1.67 -8.30
N GLY A 120 -4.89 0.49 -7.79
CA GLY A 120 -5.65 -0.23 -6.78
C GLY A 120 -5.57 0.41 -5.41
N PHE A 121 -6.59 0.17 -4.60
CA PHE A 121 -6.56 0.47 -3.17
C PHE A 121 -7.50 -0.46 -2.40
N GLN A 122 -7.27 -0.53 -1.09
CA GLN A 122 -8.19 -1.16 -0.14
C GLN A 122 -8.62 -0.17 0.94
N PHE A 123 -9.81 -0.38 1.50
CA PHE A 123 -10.27 0.37 2.67
C PHE A 123 -9.69 -0.21 3.95
N VAL A 124 -8.51 0.27 4.31
CA VAL A 124 -7.73 -0.25 5.43
C VAL A 124 -8.29 0.17 6.79
N PRO A 125 -7.96 -0.58 7.86
CA PRO A 125 -8.20 -0.17 9.24
C PRO A 125 -7.62 1.22 9.51
N VAL A 126 -8.45 2.15 10.01
CA VAL A 126 -7.97 3.46 10.49
C VAL A 126 -7.62 3.38 11.98
N LYS A 127 -8.38 2.60 12.75
CA LYS A 127 -8.04 2.20 14.12
C LYS A 127 -7.48 0.77 14.13
N GLU A 128 -6.72 0.47 15.18
CA GLU A 128 -5.96 -0.78 15.36
C GLU A 128 -6.81 -2.05 15.28
N PHE A 129 -8.06 -2.01 15.75
CA PHE A 129 -8.95 -3.17 15.80
C PHE A 129 -10.05 -3.13 14.74
N ASP A 130 -10.04 -2.14 13.85
CA ASP A 130 -11.03 -2.13 12.80
C ASP A 130 -10.67 -3.17 11.73
N PRO A 131 -11.66 -3.82 11.08
CA PRO A 131 -11.37 -4.74 9.99
C PRO A 131 -11.02 -3.97 8.71
N PHE A 132 -10.40 -4.64 7.73
CA PHE A 132 -10.46 -4.16 6.34
C PHE A 132 -11.91 -4.20 5.85
N LEU A 133 -12.33 -3.17 5.12
CA LEU A 133 -13.67 -3.12 4.53
C LEU A 133 -13.61 -3.44 3.04
N PRO A 134 -14.60 -4.20 2.50
CA PRO A 134 -14.70 -4.42 1.06
C PRO A 134 -15.05 -3.10 0.36
N PRO A 135 -14.66 -2.90 -0.90
CA PRO A 135 -14.89 -1.65 -1.62
C PRO A 135 -16.36 -1.36 -1.94
N ASP A 136 -17.21 -2.39 -1.95
CA ASP A 136 -18.63 -2.38 -2.26
C ASP A 136 -19.52 -2.60 -1.02
N GLY A 137 -18.97 -2.36 0.17
CA GLY A 137 -19.72 -2.44 1.42
C GLY A 137 -20.95 -1.53 1.43
N PRO A 138 -22.08 -1.99 1.99
CA PRO A 138 -23.34 -1.27 1.92
C PRO A 138 -23.32 -0.02 2.81
N ILE A 139 -23.67 1.13 2.23
CA ILE A 139 -23.89 2.36 2.98
C ILE A 139 -25.31 2.84 2.65
N ASP A 140 -26.09 3.17 3.67
CA ASP A 140 -27.38 3.80 3.46
C ASP A 140 -27.22 5.20 2.85
N ASP A 141 -28.14 5.60 1.99
CA ASP A 141 -28.00 6.85 1.24
C ASP A 141 -28.00 8.09 2.15
N GLU A 142 -28.74 8.06 3.25
CA GLU A 142 -28.77 9.16 4.21
C GLU A 142 -27.39 9.37 4.86
N ALA A 143 -26.77 8.31 5.36
CA ALA A 143 -25.43 8.34 5.91
C ALA A 143 -24.38 8.76 4.88
N ARG A 144 -24.49 8.23 3.65
CA ARG A 144 -23.63 8.64 2.53
C ARG A 144 -23.74 10.15 2.31
N GLN A 145 -24.94 10.70 2.22
CA GLN A 145 -25.14 12.14 2.01
C GLN A 145 -24.69 12.97 3.20
N ALA A 146 -24.91 12.49 4.44
CA ALA A 146 -24.44 13.17 5.64
C ALA A 146 -22.91 13.31 5.66
N VAL A 147 -22.18 12.23 5.35
CA VAL A 147 -20.71 12.24 5.26
C VAL A 147 -20.22 13.13 4.11
N LEU A 148 -20.82 13.02 2.92
CA LEU A 148 -20.42 13.86 1.78
C LEU A 148 -20.66 15.35 2.05
N LYS A 149 -21.78 15.68 2.68
CA LYS A 149 -22.10 17.05 3.10
C LYS A 149 -21.11 17.57 4.14
N ASP A 150 -20.76 16.78 5.15
CA ASP A 150 -19.75 17.15 6.14
C ASP A 150 -18.40 17.43 5.49
N ILE A 151 -17.95 16.58 4.57
CA ILE A 151 -16.71 16.81 3.81
C ILE A 151 -16.80 18.11 3.01
N GLY A 152 -17.91 18.37 2.32
CA GLY A 152 -18.08 19.57 1.49
C GLY A 152 -18.19 20.88 2.27
N LEU A 153 -18.71 20.85 3.50
CA LEU A 153 -18.88 22.05 4.34
C LEU A 153 -17.71 22.29 5.30
N SER A 154 -16.88 21.28 5.54
CA SER A 154 -15.71 21.38 6.42
C SER A 154 -14.66 22.33 5.86
N LYS A 155 -13.97 23.04 6.77
CA LYS A 155 -12.80 23.85 6.41
C LYS A 155 -11.60 22.96 6.20
N HIS A 156 -11.01 23.02 5.01
CA HIS A 156 -9.82 22.26 4.65
C HIS A 156 -8.65 23.18 4.36
N TYR A 157 -7.44 22.66 4.57
CA TYR A 157 -6.22 23.35 4.16
C TYR A 157 -6.02 23.30 2.64
N GLU A 158 -6.46 22.21 2.03
CA GLU A 158 -6.48 21.99 0.59
C GLU A 158 -7.67 22.71 -0.05
N ASN A 159 -7.47 23.30 -1.24
CA ASN A 159 -8.53 24.02 -1.93
C ASN A 159 -9.50 23.09 -2.68
N LYS A 160 -9.16 21.81 -2.83
CA LYS A 160 -10.00 20.77 -3.42
C LYS A 160 -9.94 19.52 -2.55
N VAL A 161 -11.09 19.10 -2.04
CA VAL A 161 -11.27 17.86 -1.28
C VAL A 161 -12.36 17.06 -1.95
N ILE A 162 -11.98 15.95 -2.58
CA ILE A 162 -12.85 15.19 -3.47
C ILE A 162 -13.01 13.77 -2.93
N PRO A 163 -14.17 13.42 -2.36
CA PRO A 163 -14.51 12.04 -2.04
C PRO A 163 -14.53 11.20 -3.31
N LEU A 164 -13.70 10.16 -3.37
CA LEU A 164 -13.64 9.23 -4.49
C LEU A 164 -14.58 8.06 -4.20
N TYR A 165 -14.22 7.19 -3.27
CA TYR A 165 -14.97 5.97 -2.97
C TYR A 165 -15.40 5.97 -1.51
N LEU A 166 -16.58 5.39 -1.24
CA LEU A 166 -17.10 5.21 0.11
C LEU A 166 -17.51 3.76 0.28
N THR A 167 -17.17 3.16 1.42
CA THR A 167 -17.67 1.87 1.90
C THR A 167 -17.98 1.95 3.38
N GLY A 168 -18.77 1.05 3.93
CA GLY A 168 -19.09 1.07 5.34
C GLY A 168 -20.17 0.09 5.76
N ASP A 169 -20.70 0.38 6.93
CA ASP A 169 -21.89 -0.19 7.53
C ASP A 169 -22.59 0.86 8.40
N LYS A 170 -23.52 0.43 9.26
CA LYS A 170 -24.30 1.32 10.16
C LYS A 170 -23.48 2.01 11.26
N LYS A 171 -22.23 1.61 11.48
CA LYS A 171 -21.36 2.11 12.55
C LYS A 171 -20.15 2.85 12.01
N VAL A 172 -19.61 2.42 10.89
CA VAL A 172 -18.36 2.94 10.31
C VAL A 172 -18.53 3.18 8.83
N ILE A 173 -18.13 4.36 8.37
CA ILE A 173 -17.97 4.67 6.93
C ILE A 173 -16.51 5.03 6.70
N ARG A 174 -15.90 4.46 5.67
CA ARG A 174 -14.58 4.87 5.17
C ARG A 174 -14.70 5.52 3.82
N VAL A 175 -13.89 6.55 3.62
CA VAL A 175 -13.88 7.35 2.40
C VAL A 175 -12.45 7.43 1.89
N LEU A 176 -12.22 7.03 0.64
CA LEU A 176 -11.00 7.39 -0.08
C LEU A 176 -11.20 8.83 -0.57
N VAL A 177 -10.32 9.73 -0.14
CA VAL A 177 -10.40 11.16 -0.44
C VAL A 177 -9.15 11.59 -1.18
N MET A 178 -9.33 12.38 -2.24
CA MET A 178 -8.27 13.09 -2.94
C MET A 178 -8.21 14.54 -2.46
N LEU A 179 -7.03 14.95 -2.02
CA LEU A 179 -6.75 16.25 -1.41
C LEU A 179 -5.78 16.99 -2.31
N ILE A 180 -6.22 18.08 -2.95
CA ILE A 180 -5.41 18.86 -3.88
C ILE A 180 -5.26 20.30 -3.39
N ARG A 181 -4.02 20.76 -3.39
CA ARG A 181 -3.66 22.16 -3.24
C ARG A 181 -2.95 22.62 -4.50
N ASP A 182 -3.61 23.43 -5.31
CA ASP A 182 -3.09 23.90 -6.60
C ASP A 182 -3.32 25.40 -6.84
N LEU A 183 -3.82 26.11 -5.83
CA LEU A 183 -3.88 27.57 -5.83
C LEU A 183 -2.58 28.18 -5.29
N PRO A 184 -2.22 29.41 -5.71
CA PRO A 184 -1.03 30.10 -5.21
C PRO A 184 -0.96 30.14 -3.68
N THR A 185 0.23 29.91 -3.15
CA THR A 185 0.51 29.95 -1.72
C THR A 185 1.69 30.86 -1.44
N THR A 186 1.79 31.37 -0.21
CA THR A 186 2.89 32.24 0.21
C THR A 186 4.23 31.51 0.37
N TYR A 187 4.25 30.18 0.43
CA TYR A 187 5.45 29.39 0.77
C TYR A 187 6.22 28.86 -0.44
N THR A 188 5.51 28.45 -1.50
CA THR A 188 6.16 27.97 -2.73
C THR A 188 5.28 28.30 -3.94
N PRO A 189 5.51 29.44 -4.61
CA PRO A 189 4.77 29.81 -5.80
C PRO A 189 4.89 28.73 -6.89
N GLY A 190 3.76 28.32 -7.46
CA GLY A 190 3.72 27.36 -8.58
C GLY A 190 3.74 25.87 -8.18
N SER A 191 3.99 25.53 -6.91
CA SER A 191 3.93 24.14 -6.45
C SER A 191 2.51 23.71 -6.10
N GLY A 192 2.12 22.54 -6.60
CA GLY A 192 0.90 21.84 -6.25
C GLY A 192 1.20 20.62 -5.40
N THR A 193 0.30 20.31 -4.46
CA THR A 193 0.34 19.06 -3.70
C THR A 193 -0.91 18.25 -3.98
N ILE A 194 -0.74 16.94 -4.12
CA ILE A 194 -1.85 15.97 -4.14
C ILE A 194 -1.57 14.89 -3.09
N ARG A 195 -2.59 14.51 -2.33
CA ARG A 195 -2.55 13.40 -1.38
C ARG A 195 -3.80 12.56 -1.52
N HIS A 196 -3.66 11.26 -1.31
CA HIS A 196 -4.78 10.35 -1.15
C HIS A 196 -4.80 9.81 0.26
N GLU A 197 -5.98 9.84 0.87
CA GLU A 197 -6.17 9.41 2.26
C GLU A 197 -7.44 8.57 2.40
N VAL A 198 -7.39 7.56 3.26
CA VAL A 198 -8.59 6.90 3.79
C VAL A 198 -8.99 7.59 5.09
N TRP A 199 -10.16 8.22 5.06
CA TRP A 199 -10.82 8.83 6.21
C TRP A 199 -11.84 7.86 6.79
N GLN A 200 -12.03 7.90 8.10
CA GLN A 200 -13.07 7.13 8.78
C GLN A 200 -14.07 8.07 9.45
N TYR A 201 -15.35 7.74 9.32
CA TYR A 201 -16.47 8.33 10.05
C TYR A 201 -17.08 7.25 10.93
N ASN A 202 -17.39 7.61 12.18
CA ASN A 202 -18.05 6.71 13.12
C ASN A 202 -19.42 7.29 13.49
N TRP A 203 -20.42 6.44 13.64
CA TRP A 203 -21.73 6.84 14.15
C TRP A 203 -21.68 6.98 15.67
N ASN A 204 -21.70 8.22 16.15
CA ASN A 204 -21.64 8.55 17.57
C ASN A 204 -22.86 9.41 17.95
N TYR A 205 -23.64 8.96 18.93
CA TYR A 205 -24.70 9.74 19.56
C TYR A 205 -25.67 10.43 18.58
N GLY A 206 -26.07 9.73 17.51
CA GLY A 206 -27.05 10.25 16.55
C GLY A 206 -26.44 11.06 15.39
N GLY A 207 -25.12 11.04 15.20
CA GLY A 207 -24.48 11.69 14.07
C GLY A 207 -23.19 11.02 13.60
N TRP A 208 -22.82 11.27 12.35
CA TRP A 208 -21.54 10.85 11.79
C TRP A 208 -20.43 11.81 12.18
N GLN A 209 -19.34 11.29 12.73
CA GLN A 209 -18.18 12.08 13.14
C GLN A 209 -16.91 11.54 12.50
N LYS A 210 -16.16 12.41 11.82
CA LYS A 210 -14.85 12.07 11.25
C LYS A 210 -13.86 11.76 12.38
N ASP A 211 -13.15 10.65 12.25
CA ASP A 211 -12.02 10.33 13.11
C ASP A 211 -10.85 11.30 12.84
N LYS A 212 -10.07 11.61 13.89
CA LYS A 212 -8.88 12.45 13.75
C LYS A 212 -7.76 11.72 13.00
N ARG A 213 -7.70 10.40 13.10
CA ARG A 213 -6.72 9.56 12.40
C ARG A 213 -7.17 9.36 10.95
N THR A 214 -6.20 9.36 10.04
CA THR A 214 -6.38 9.01 8.63
C THR A 214 -5.25 8.10 8.21
N LYS A 215 -5.45 7.34 7.12
CA LYS A 215 -4.41 6.49 6.54
C LYS A 215 -4.02 7.07 5.20
N VAL A 216 -2.80 7.58 5.12
CA VAL A 216 -2.28 8.26 3.93
C VAL A 216 -1.75 7.22 2.94
N LEU A 217 -2.18 7.24 1.68
CA LEU A 217 -1.66 6.34 0.65
C LEU A 217 -0.39 6.91 0.03
N ASP A 218 -0.43 8.19 -0.32
CA ASP A 218 0.66 8.89 -1.01
C ASP A 218 0.63 10.39 -0.72
N ARG A 219 1.76 11.03 -1.01
CA ARG A 219 1.93 12.49 -0.98
C ARG A 219 2.85 12.88 -2.13
N LEU A 220 2.36 13.69 -3.05
CA LEU A 220 3.18 14.22 -4.14
C LEU A 220 3.25 15.74 -4.06
N LEU A 221 4.43 16.25 -4.40
CA LEU A 221 4.72 17.67 -4.62
C LEU A 221 5.28 17.80 -6.03
N LEU A 222 4.64 18.60 -6.87
CA LEU A 222 5.03 18.83 -8.25
C LEU A 222 4.59 20.22 -8.71
N GLN A 223 4.96 20.63 -9.92
CA GLN A 223 4.49 21.91 -10.47
C GLN A 223 2.98 21.83 -10.76
N VAL A 224 2.24 22.90 -10.47
CA VAL A 224 0.78 22.96 -10.74
C VAL A 224 0.48 22.71 -12.22
N SER A 225 1.28 23.29 -13.10
CA SER A 225 1.17 23.09 -14.55
C SER A 225 1.32 21.62 -14.95
N GLU A 226 2.16 20.88 -14.23
CA GLU A 226 2.34 19.45 -14.45
C GLU A 226 1.18 18.65 -13.87
N LEU A 227 0.80 18.90 -12.61
CA LEU A 227 -0.30 18.22 -11.91
C LEU A 227 -1.59 18.23 -12.74
N ARG A 228 -1.93 19.38 -13.34
CA ARG A 228 -3.14 19.57 -14.14
C ARG A 228 -3.16 18.82 -15.47
N GLN A 229 -2.05 18.20 -15.87
CA GLN A 229 -1.97 17.40 -17.09
C GLN A 229 -2.14 15.90 -16.82
N TRP A 230 -2.10 15.47 -15.56
CA TRP A 230 -2.18 14.07 -15.19
C TRP A 230 -3.62 13.57 -15.14
N THR A 231 -3.80 12.33 -15.58
CA THR A 231 -4.98 11.52 -15.29
C THR A 231 -4.56 10.46 -14.27
N TRP A 232 -5.01 10.58 -13.03
CA TRP A 232 -4.70 9.63 -11.96
C TRP A 232 -5.98 9.06 -11.37
N LEU A 233 -6.27 7.81 -11.69
CA LEU A 233 -7.52 7.13 -11.41
C LEU A 233 -7.32 6.06 -10.36
N TRP A 234 -8.36 5.84 -9.56
CA TRP A 234 -8.39 4.78 -8.56
C TRP A 234 -9.45 3.76 -8.94
N ASP A 235 -9.14 2.47 -8.79
CA ASP A 235 -10.07 1.39 -9.05
C ASP A 235 -9.90 0.30 -7.97
N PRO A 236 -10.93 0.05 -7.14
CA PRO A 236 -10.82 -0.98 -6.10
C PRO A 236 -10.61 -2.39 -6.66
N LYS A 237 -10.92 -2.65 -7.94
CA LYS A 237 -10.67 -3.96 -8.58
C LYS A 237 -9.20 -4.32 -8.69
N LEU A 238 -8.32 -3.32 -8.63
CA LEU A 238 -6.86 -3.49 -8.66
C LEU A 238 -6.25 -3.52 -7.26
N GLY A 239 -7.06 -3.31 -6.22
CA GLY A 239 -6.59 -3.24 -4.84
C GLY A 239 -6.71 -4.56 -4.11
N GLY A 240 -5.76 -4.85 -3.23
CA GLY A 240 -5.91 -5.97 -2.31
C GLY A 240 -5.87 -7.36 -2.90
N ILE A 241 -5.19 -7.52 -4.04
CA ILE A 241 -5.06 -8.80 -4.72
C ILE A 241 -4.27 -9.75 -3.82
N GLU A 242 -4.93 -10.81 -3.37
CA GLU A 242 -4.34 -11.80 -2.49
C GLU A 242 -3.53 -12.81 -3.30
N ILE A 243 -2.24 -12.87 -3.01
CA ILE A 243 -1.29 -13.80 -3.58
C ILE A 243 -1.03 -14.88 -2.54
N ALA A 244 -1.38 -16.11 -2.92
CA ALA A 244 -1.18 -17.33 -2.14
C ALA A 244 -0.59 -18.40 -3.06
N ASP A 245 -0.89 -19.67 -2.79
CA ASP A 245 -0.28 -20.80 -3.50
C ASP A 245 -0.81 -20.97 -4.93
N LYS A 246 -2.02 -20.46 -5.19
CA LYS A 246 -2.69 -20.59 -6.49
C LYS A 246 -2.38 -19.38 -7.38
N PRO A 247 -2.08 -19.61 -8.68
CA PRO A 247 -1.95 -18.51 -9.63
C PRO A 247 -3.23 -17.68 -9.71
N VAL A 248 -3.07 -16.35 -9.77
CA VAL A 248 -4.16 -15.39 -9.89
C VAL A 248 -4.12 -14.73 -11.27
N THR A 249 -5.27 -14.64 -11.93
CA THR A 249 -5.41 -13.90 -13.19
C THR A 249 -6.43 -12.79 -13.03
N ILE A 250 -6.02 -11.55 -13.28
CA ILE A 250 -6.89 -10.37 -13.28
C ILE A 250 -7.13 -9.93 -14.71
N LYS A 251 -8.39 -9.85 -15.12
CA LYS A 251 -8.79 -9.23 -16.39
C LYS A 251 -9.20 -7.80 -16.13
N TYR A 252 -8.53 -6.85 -16.79
CA TYR A 252 -8.74 -5.43 -16.55
C TYR A 252 -8.86 -4.66 -17.86
N GLU A 253 -9.92 -3.87 -17.98
CA GLU A 253 -10.12 -2.97 -19.11
C GLU A 253 -9.54 -1.59 -18.78
N MET A 254 -8.55 -1.16 -19.56
CA MET A 254 -7.95 0.15 -19.38
C MET A 254 -8.99 1.25 -19.63
N PRO A 255 -9.06 2.28 -18.76
CA PRO A 255 -10.00 3.36 -18.93
C PRO A 255 -9.70 4.16 -20.19
N THR A 256 -10.74 4.49 -20.94
CA THR A 256 -10.65 5.42 -22.07
C THR A 256 -11.02 6.83 -21.62
N ALA A 257 -10.37 7.85 -22.22
CA ALA A 257 -10.49 9.25 -21.81
C ALA A 257 -11.95 9.76 -21.74
N ASN A 258 -12.84 9.21 -22.58
CA ASN A 258 -14.22 9.67 -22.72
C ASN A 258 -15.18 9.09 -21.68
N GLN A 259 -14.82 7.98 -21.01
CA GLN A 259 -15.79 7.26 -20.19
C GLN A 259 -15.93 7.83 -18.78
N ARG A 260 -14.91 8.54 -18.25
CA ARG A 260 -14.84 9.13 -16.89
C ARG A 260 -15.52 8.30 -15.77
N LYS A 261 -15.51 6.96 -15.90
CA LYS A 261 -16.20 6.03 -14.99
C LYS A 261 -15.44 5.89 -13.67
N LEU A 262 -14.11 5.87 -13.75
CA LEU A 262 -13.24 5.82 -12.59
C LEU A 262 -13.09 7.19 -11.97
N LYS A 263 -12.89 7.22 -10.65
CA LYS A 263 -12.77 8.45 -9.90
C LYS A 263 -11.30 8.74 -9.63
N GLY A 264 -10.97 10.04 -9.63
CA GLY A 264 -9.61 10.49 -9.38
C GLY A 264 -9.38 11.86 -10.03
N LEU A 265 -8.11 12.14 -10.31
CA LEU A 265 -7.66 13.34 -10.99
C LEU A 265 -7.87 13.19 -12.51
N TYR A 266 -8.49 14.19 -13.10
CA TYR A 266 -8.52 14.40 -14.54
C TYR A 266 -7.89 15.76 -14.87
N PRO A 267 -7.38 15.97 -16.09
CA PRO A 267 -6.87 17.27 -16.51
C PRO A 267 -7.93 18.38 -16.43
N TYR A 268 -7.51 19.59 -16.05
CA TYR A 268 -8.33 20.82 -15.97
C TYR A 268 -7.51 22.10 -16.11
#